data_AF-A0A7W0K6E6-F1
#
_entry.id   AF-A0A7W0K6E6-F1
#
_cell.length_a   1.000
_cell.length_b   1.000
_cell.length_c   1.000
_cell.angle_alpha   90.00
_cell.angle_beta   90.00
_cell.angle_gamma   90.00
#
_symmetry.space_group_name_H-M   'P 1'
#
loop_
_entity.id
_entity.type
_entity.pdbx_description
1 polymer ?
#
loop_
_entity_poly.entity_id
_entity_poly.type
_entity_poly.pdbx_seq_one_letter_code
_entity_poly.pdbx_strand_id
1 'polypeptide(L)'
;MDPNPGARARDTIPRFDDNVRVLREAYRLLADDVRTGQFVVSAADWFLDNFHLITAEISDIRRNLPRTYYRELPALASRDHAHQARIYAIAVELIRHSDSRLDRLQLVQFLNSYQRVAPLTIGELWAWPSMLKLALIENLRRLADELLAARASRHAADRYVAHVEGAIDVTTLPDKVDDAFLVQLLHRVREYGLRLAAVRVAVDDRLVSRQTTAEEVIRGEHQRQGVAQASVSNAVTSLRLCATLDWPDYVEAVSLVERVLQRDPAGAYGRMDFLSRDQQRQAVETLAPRSGEGQGRVALKAIESAR
;
A
#
# COMPACT_ATOMS: atom_id res chain seq x y z
N MET A 1 -10.42 -2.17 -18.62
CA MET A 1 -9.76 -0.88 -18.30
C MET A 1 -8.92 -0.52 -19.52
N ASP A 2 -9.55 0.07 -20.53
CA ASP A 2 -8.85 0.32 -21.79
C ASP A 2 -7.98 1.59 -21.67
N PRO A 3 -6.68 1.48 -21.94
CA PRO A 3 -5.81 2.64 -21.93
C PRO A 3 -6.13 3.54 -23.12
N ASN A 4 -6.00 4.86 -22.96
CA ASN A 4 -5.99 5.76 -24.10
C ASN A 4 -4.53 5.85 -24.61
N PRO A 5 -4.21 5.34 -25.80
CA PRO A 5 -2.84 5.34 -26.32
C PRO A 5 -2.25 6.75 -26.55
N GLY A 6 -3.08 7.80 -26.57
CA GLY A 6 -2.65 9.19 -26.66
C GLY A 6 -2.58 9.95 -25.33
N ALA A 7 -3.08 9.37 -24.22
CA ALA A 7 -3.10 10.05 -22.92
C ALA A 7 -1.82 9.75 -22.13
N ARG A 8 -1.15 10.82 -21.67
CA ARG A 8 -0.01 10.70 -20.75
C ARG A 8 -0.47 10.60 -19.31
N ALA A 9 0.25 9.82 -18.52
CA ALA A 9 -0.01 9.72 -17.09
C ALA A 9 0.38 11.03 -16.35
N ARG A 10 -0.42 11.43 -15.36
CA ARG A 10 -0.17 12.56 -14.46
C ARG A 10 0.94 12.23 -13.49
N ASP A 11 1.71 13.23 -13.12
CA ASP A 11 2.82 13.08 -12.18
C ASP A 11 2.33 12.62 -10.80
N THR A 12 2.75 11.44 -10.37
CA THR A 12 2.45 10.88 -9.04
C THR A 12 3.42 11.33 -7.96
N ILE A 13 4.50 12.03 -8.33
CA ILE A 13 5.53 12.48 -7.38
C ILE A 13 4.97 13.38 -6.27
N PRO A 14 4.08 14.36 -6.52
CA PRO A 14 3.53 15.17 -5.44
C PRO A 14 2.76 14.33 -4.40
N ARG A 15 1.97 13.33 -4.85
CA ARG A 15 1.27 12.41 -3.94
C ARG A 15 2.26 11.55 -3.18
N PHE A 16 3.26 11.01 -3.87
CA PHE A 16 4.30 10.21 -3.26
C PHE A 16 5.09 10.97 -2.20
N ASP A 17 5.51 12.21 -2.47
CA ASP A 17 6.24 13.03 -1.50
C ASP A 17 5.36 13.38 -0.28
N ASP A 18 4.06 13.59 -0.48
CA ASP A 18 3.11 13.75 0.61
C ASP A 18 2.99 12.47 1.46
N ASN A 19 2.94 11.29 0.83
CA ASN A 19 2.96 10.00 1.55
C ASN A 19 4.23 9.87 2.40
N VAL A 20 5.39 10.18 1.81
CA VAL A 20 6.68 10.13 2.51
C VAL A 20 6.71 11.08 3.70
N ARG A 21 6.17 12.29 3.56
CA ARG A 21 6.08 13.28 4.63
C ARG A 21 5.24 12.74 5.80
N VAL A 22 4.04 12.24 5.51
CA VAL A 22 3.11 11.71 6.53
C VAL A 22 3.72 10.49 7.23
N LEU A 23 4.33 9.56 6.50
CA LEU A 23 4.98 8.39 7.08
C LEU A 23 6.13 8.77 8.03
N ARG A 24 6.93 9.77 7.68
CA ARG A 24 8.01 10.28 8.55
C ARG A 24 7.48 10.98 9.79
N GLU A 25 6.37 11.71 9.66
CA GLU A 25 5.70 12.34 10.78
C GLU A 25 5.14 11.28 11.74
N ALA A 26 4.47 10.25 11.21
CA ALA A 26 3.99 9.11 11.99
C ALA A 26 5.12 8.41 12.73
N TYR A 27 6.24 8.13 12.06
CA TYR A 27 7.43 7.55 12.70
C TYR A 27 7.91 8.40 13.89
N ARG A 28 8.03 9.72 13.72
CA ARG A 28 8.48 10.62 14.79
C ARG A 28 7.54 10.62 15.99
N LEU A 29 6.23 10.71 15.74
CA LEU A 29 5.23 10.73 16.82
C LEU A 29 5.18 9.41 17.58
N LEU A 30 5.22 8.28 16.88
CA LEU A 30 5.21 6.95 17.49
C LEU A 30 6.53 6.64 18.21
N ALA A 31 7.67 7.07 17.67
CA ALA A 31 8.96 6.92 18.34
C ALA A 31 9.04 7.76 19.63
N ASP A 32 8.40 8.93 19.65
CA ASP A 32 8.32 9.76 20.85
C ASP A 32 7.50 9.08 21.97
N ASP A 33 6.43 8.36 21.62
CA ASP A 33 5.66 7.56 22.58
C ASP A 33 6.53 6.52 23.27
N VAL A 34 7.30 5.76 22.48
CA VAL A 34 8.24 4.74 23.01
C VAL A 34 9.24 5.41 23.96
N ARG A 35 9.82 6.55 23.56
CA ARG A 35 10.80 7.29 24.36
C ARG A 35 10.23 7.81 25.68
N THR A 36 8.97 8.23 25.67
CA THR A 36 8.29 8.81 26.84
C THR A 36 7.54 7.77 27.69
N GLY A 37 7.64 6.49 27.33
CA GLY A 37 6.99 5.39 28.05
C GLY A 37 5.46 5.37 27.90
N GLN A 38 4.93 5.97 26.84
CA GLN A 38 3.51 5.90 26.51
C GLN A 38 3.14 4.51 25.98
N PHE A 39 1.86 4.16 26.06
CA PHE A 39 1.36 2.90 25.53
C PHE A 39 1.42 2.89 23.99
N VAL A 40 2.13 1.89 23.44
CA VAL A 40 2.26 1.66 22.00
C VAL A 40 1.58 0.33 21.65
N VAL A 41 0.77 0.35 20.60
CA VAL A 41 0.09 -0.85 20.08
C VAL A 41 1.05 -1.64 19.19
N SER A 42 0.89 -2.97 19.13
CA SER A 42 1.79 -3.85 18.37
C SER A 42 1.93 -3.50 16.88
N ALA A 43 0.88 -2.94 16.26
CA ALA A 43 0.93 -2.45 14.89
C ALA A 43 1.91 -1.25 14.72
N ALA A 44 2.00 -0.38 15.73
CA ALA A 44 2.93 0.73 15.75
C ALA A 44 4.37 0.26 16.01
N ASP A 45 4.58 -0.72 16.89
CA ASP A 45 5.90 -1.34 17.08
C ASP A 45 6.42 -1.95 15.77
N TRP A 46 5.58 -2.74 15.10
CA TRP A 46 5.96 -3.34 13.82
C TRP A 46 6.29 -2.29 12.75
N PHE A 47 5.54 -1.19 12.71
CA PHE A 47 5.80 -0.06 11.83
C PHE A 47 7.16 0.60 12.13
N LEU A 48 7.47 0.85 13.40
CA LEU A 48 8.72 1.46 13.84
C LEU A 48 9.93 0.56 13.53
N ASP A 49 9.86 -0.71 13.89
CA ASP A 49 10.92 -1.70 13.69
C ASP A 49 11.31 -1.82 12.21
N ASN A 50 10.33 -1.70 11.31
CA ASN A 50 10.51 -1.87 9.88
C ASN A 50 10.64 -0.55 9.11
N PHE A 51 10.68 0.61 9.78
CA PHE A 51 10.71 1.90 9.10
C PHE A 51 11.98 2.12 8.26
N HIS A 52 13.07 1.43 8.60
CA HIS A 52 14.30 1.41 7.80
C HIS A 52 14.07 0.83 6.39
N LEU A 53 13.30 -0.26 6.27
CA LEU A 53 12.93 -0.86 4.99
C LEU A 53 12.06 0.09 4.18
N ILE A 54 11.06 0.72 4.83
CA ILE A 54 10.18 1.71 4.18
C ILE A 54 11.03 2.85 3.58
N THR A 55 12.01 3.35 4.33
CA THR A 55 12.90 4.43 3.89
C THR A 55 13.82 4.01 2.73
N ALA A 56 14.33 2.77 2.76
CA ALA A 56 15.12 2.21 1.67
C ALA A 56 14.31 2.12 0.37
N GLU A 57 13.07 1.61 0.44
CA GLU A 57 12.21 1.48 -0.73
C GLU A 57 11.71 2.82 -1.27
N ILE A 58 11.50 3.83 -0.41
CA ILE A 58 11.22 5.20 -0.85
C ILE A 58 12.36 5.73 -1.72
N SER A 59 13.61 5.47 -1.32
CA SER A 59 14.80 5.89 -2.07
C SER A 59 14.93 5.12 -3.38
N ASP A 60 14.60 3.83 -3.38
CA ASP A 60 14.57 2.98 -4.57
C ASP A 60 13.55 3.46 -5.62
N ILE A 61 12.32 3.79 -5.19
CA ILE A 61 11.29 4.35 -6.07
C ILE A 61 11.78 5.64 -6.73
N ARG A 62 12.41 6.55 -5.97
CA ARG A 62 12.93 7.82 -6.52
C ARG A 62 14.00 7.60 -7.59
N ARG A 63 14.82 6.56 -7.43
CA ARG A 63 15.88 6.22 -8.39
C ARG A 63 15.31 5.60 -9.66
N ASN A 64 14.36 4.68 -9.52
CA ASN A 64 13.89 3.82 -10.61
C ASN A 64 12.63 4.35 -11.32
N LEU A 65 11.97 5.37 -10.77
CA LEU A 65 10.74 5.95 -11.33
C LEU A 65 10.89 7.45 -11.67
N PRO A 66 11.74 7.83 -12.64
CA PRO A 66 11.88 9.21 -13.05
C PRO A 66 10.59 9.73 -13.71
N ARG A 67 10.32 11.04 -13.58
CA ARG A 67 9.12 11.72 -14.12
C ARG A 67 8.84 11.40 -15.58
N THR A 68 9.89 11.39 -16.40
CA THR A 68 9.79 11.14 -17.83
C THR A 68 9.27 9.74 -18.09
N TYR A 69 9.84 8.73 -17.42
CA TYR A 69 9.43 7.34 -17.56
C TYR A 69 7.96 7.13 -17.13
N TYR A 70 7.54 7.70 -16.00
CA TYR A 70 6.14 7.58 -15.56
C TYR A 70 5.14 8.14 -16.59
N ARG A 71 5.45 9.30 -17.18
CA ARG A 71 4.57 9.98 -18.15
C ARG A 71 4.43 9.24 -19.48
N GLU A 72 5.38 8.36 -19.79
CA GLU A 72 5.39 7.54 -21.00
C GLU A 72 4.54 6.26 -20.90
N LEU A 73 4.12 5.90 -19.69
CA LEU A 73 3.30 4.73 -19.45
C LEU A 73 1.86 4.94 -19.97
N PRO A 74 1.23 3.89 -20.53
CA PRO A 74 -0.17 3.94 -20.95
C PRO A 74 -1.08 4.36 -19.80
N ALA A 75 -1.87 5.42 -20.01
CA ALA A 75 -2.79 5.94 -19.00
C ALA A 75 -4.23 5.48 -19.22
N LEU A 76 -4.98 5.34 -18.13
CA LEU A 76 -6.39 4.99 -18.17
C LEU A 76 -7.24 6.12 -18.79
N ALA A 77 -8.24 5.73 -19.58
CA ALA A 77 -9.19 6.63 -20.24
C ALA A 77 -10.40 7.02 -19.35
N SER A 78 -10.65 6.29 -18.26
CA SER A 78 -11.82 6.49 -17.39
C SER A 78 -11.78 7.85 -16.69
N ARG A 79 -12.94 8.52 -16.51
CA ARG A 79 -13.04 9.83 -15.85
C ARG A 79 -12.52 9.81 -14.41
N ASP A 80 -12.79 8.74 -13.67
CA ASP A 80 -12.43 8.64 -12.24
C ASP A 80 -10.93 8.38 -12.02
N HIS A 81 -10.26 7.80 -13.03
CA HIS A 81 -8.83 7.48 -13.01
C HIS A 81 -8.07 8.20 -14.13
N ALA A 82 -8.61 9.32 -14.61
CA ALA A 82 -8.11 9.98 -15.80
C ALA A 82 -6.64 10.34 -15.60
N HIS A 83 -5.79 9.91 -16.54
CA HIS A 83 -4.35 10.11 -16.51
C HIS A 83 -3.60 9.35 -15.39
N GLN A 84 -4.19 8.34 -14.76
CA GLN A 84 -3.41 7.41 -13.93
C GLN A 84 -2.73 6.37 -14.83
N ALA A 85 -1.46 6.05 -14.59
CA ALA A 85 -0.80 4.95 -15.31
C ALA A 85 -1.59 3.65 -15.07
N ARG A 86 -1.96 2.95 -16.13
CA ARG A 86 -2.76 1.72 -16.06
C ARG A 86 -2.11 0.69 -15.14
N ILE A 87 -0.80 0.50 -15.29
CA ILE A 87 -0.03 -0.42 -14.46
C ILE A 87 -0.04 -0.05 -12.96
N TYR A 88 -0.13 1.23 -12.61
CA TYR A 88 -0.27 1.66 -11.22
C TYR A 88 -1.67 1.32 -10.67
N ALA A 89 -2.72 1.56 -11.45
CA ALA A 89 -4.08 1.19 -11.05
C ALA A 89 -4.20 -0.32 -10.82
N ILE A 90 -3.59 -1.14 -11.68
CA ILE A 90 -3.52 -2.60 -11.51
C ILE A 90 -2.85 -2.96 -10.17
N ALA A 91 -1.76 -2.30 -9.80
CA ALA A 91 -1.07 -2.54 -8.53
C ALA A 91 -1.95 -2.17 -7.32
N VAL A 92 -2.65 -1.03 -7.37
CA VAL A 92 -3.57 -0.59 -6.31
C VAL A 92 -4.72 -1.58 -6.13
N GLU A 93 -5.32 -2.04 -7.22
CA GLU A 93 -6.41 -3.03 -7.18
C GLU A 93 -5.94 -4.34 -6.55
N LEU A 94 -4.77 -4.84 -6.94
CA LEU A 94 -4.19 -6.06 -6.37
C LEU A 94 -4.00 -5.93 -4.84
N ILE A 95 -3.41 -4.83 -4.39
CA ILE A 95 -3.13 -4.59 -2.96
C ILE A 95 -4.42 -4.45 -2.15
N ARG A 96 -5.43 -3.76 -2.69
CA ARG A 96 -6.73 -3.60 -2.02
C ARG A 96 -7.44 -4.94 -1.82
N HIS A 97 -7.37 -5.83 -2.81
CA HIS A 97 -8.05 -7.13 -2.76
C HIS A 97 -7.27 -8.23 -2.02
N SER A 98 -5.98 -8.03 -1.77
CA SER A 98 -5.14 -9.01 -1.05
C SER A 98 -4.81 -8.62 0.39
N ASP A 99 -5.31 -7.50 0.91
CA ASP A 99 -4.84 -6.88 2.16
C ASP A 99 -3.31 -6.72 2.15
N SER A 100 -2.76 -6.34 1.00
CA SER A 100 -1.31 -6.27 0.75
C SER A 100 -0.56 -7.59 0.98
N ARG A 101 -1.20 -8.76 1.06
CA ARG A 101 -0.50 -10.04 1.23
C ARG A 101 -0.09 -10.57 -0.13
N LEU A 102 1.17 -10.32 -0.52
CA LEU A 102 1.70 -10.67 -1.83
C LEU A 102 2.68 -11.84 -1.71
N ASP A 103 2.65 -12.71 -2.71
CA ASP A 103 3.69 -13.70 -2.96
C ASP A 103 3.97 -13.77 -4.47
N ARG A 104 5.13 -14.33 -4.85
CA ARG A 104 5.55 -14.40 -6.25
C ARG A 104 4.54 -15.13 -7.14
N LEU A 105 3.95 -16.22 -6.66
CA LEU A 105 3.01 -17.03 -7.43
C LEU A 105 1.74 -16.24 -7.73
N GLN A 106 1.18 -15.57 -6.72
CA GLN A 106 0.03 -14.69 -6.86
C GLN A 106 0.31 -13.56 -7.86
N LEU A 107 1.48 -12.92 -7.77
CA LEU A 107 1.88 -11.87 -8.70
C LEU A 107 1.91 -12.37 -10.15
N VAL A 108 2.47 -13.55 -10.40
CA VAL A 108 2.53 -14.16 -11.74
C VAL A 108 1.14 -14.52 -12.25
N GLN A 109 0.32 -15.17 -11.42
CA GLN A 109 -1.03 -15.59 -11.79
C GLN A 109 -1.93 -14.39 -12.09
N PHE A 110 -1.84 -13.35 -11.28
CA PHE A 110 -2.63 -12.13 -11.42
C PHE A 110 -2.32 -11.42 -12.74
N LEU A 111 -1.04 -11.11 -13.02
CA LEU A 111 -0.68 -10.44 -14.27
C LEU A 111 -0.97 -11.30 -15.50
N ASN A 112 -0.73 -12.61 -15.44
CA ASN A 112 -1.06 -13.50 -16.56
C ASN A 112 -2.56 -13.57 -16.83
N SER A 113 -3.39 -13.54 -15.77
CA SER A 113 -4.84 -13.53 -15.91
C SER A 113 -5.33 -12.20 -16.50
N TYR A 114 -4.80 -11.07 -16.02
CA TYR A 114 -5.12 -9.74 -16.55
C TYR A 114 -4.78 -9.62 -18.05
N GLN A 115 -3.59 -10.09 -18.43
CA GLN A 115 -3.08 -9.99 -19.81
C GLN A 115 -3.85 -10.85 -20.83
N ARG A 116 -4.74 -11.76 -20.39
CA ARG A 116 -5.68 -12.45 -21.29
C ARG A 116 -6.72 -11.52 -21.89
N VAL A 117 -7.03 -10.43 -21.18
CA VAL A 117 -8.02 -9.42 -21.61
C VAL A 117 -7.31 -8.23 -22.24
N ALA A 118 -6.25 -7.73 -21.61
CA ALA A 118 -5.54 -6.54 -22.08
C ALA A 118 -4.03 -6.72 -21.95
N PRO A 119 -3.32 -7.03 -23.07
CA PRO A 119 -1.87 -7.16 -23.07
C PRO A 119 -1.16 -5.91 -22.52
N LEU A 120 -0.18 -6.13 -21.66
CA LEU A 120 0.69 -5.08 -21.11
C LEU A 120 1.87 -4.86 -22.05
N THR A 121 2.37 -3.62 -22.12
CA THR A 121 3.62 -3.33 -22.84
C THR A 121 4.83 -3.79 -22.05
N ILE A 122 5.96 -3.99 -22.72
CA ILE A 122 7.27 -4.24 -22.09
C ILE A 122 7.58 -3.14 -21.07
N GLY A 123 7.40 -1.86 -21.44
CA GLY A 123 7.53 -0.74 -20.50
C GLY A 123 6.63 -0.83 -19.26
N GLU A 124 5.37 -1.28 -19.39
CA GLU A 124 4.50 -1.48 -18.21
C GLU A 124 5.00 -2.62 -17.31
N LEU A 125 5.46 -3.73 -17.89
CA LEU A 125 6.02 -4.85 -17.11
C LEU A 125 7.27 -4.42 -16.33
N TRP A 126 8.13 -3.60 -16.93
CA TRP A 126 9.31 -3.05 -16.24
C TRP A 126 8.98 -1.98 -15.20
N ALA A 127 7.84 -1.30 -15.32
CA ALA A 127 7.36 -0.35 -14.31
C ALA A 127 6.73 -1.04 -13.09
N TRP A 128 6.28 -2.29 -13.25
CA TRP A 128 5.57 -3.06 -12.22
C TRP A 128 6.22 -3.07 -10.83
N PRO A 129 7.55 -3.26 -10.67
CA PRO A 129 8.21 -3.25 -9.37
C PRO A 129 7.96 -1.93 -8.63
N SER A 130 8.19 -0.81 -9.31
CA SER A 130 8.02 0.53 -8.73
C SER A 130 6.55 0.83 -8.47
N MET A 131 5.62 0.33 -9.28
CA MET A 131 4.18 0.51 -9.05
C MET A 131 3.68 -0.24 -7.81
N LEU A 132 4.14 -1.46 -7.60
CA LEU A 132 3.83 -2.23 -6.39
C LEU A 132 4.36 -1.51 -5.15
N LYS A 133 5.63 -1.09 -5.16
CA LYS A 133 6.23 -0.35 -4.04
C LYS A 133 5.47 0.96 -3.79
N LEU A 134 5.15 1.72 -4.84
CA LEU A 134 4.39 2.97 -4.74
C LEU A 134 3.01 2.76 -4.09
N ALA A 135 2.28 1.72 -4.52
CA ALA A 135 0.97 1.39 -3.97
C ALA A 135 1.05 0.84 -2.53
N LEU A 136 2.10 0.09 -2.18
CA LEU A 136 2.35 -0.34 -0.81
C LEU A 136 2.67 0.84 0.13
N ILE A 137 3.46 1.81 -0.33
CA ILE A 137 3.76 3.04 0.42
C ILE A 137 2.49 3.88 0.64
N GLU A 138 1.63 3.98 -0.38
CA GLU A 138 0.32 4.62 -0.26
C GLU A 138 -0.57 3.90 0.78
N ASN A 139 -0.61 2.56 0.78
CA ASN A 139 -1.37 1.82 1.78
C ASN A 139 -0.77 1.93 3.19
N LEU A 140 0.56 1.91 3.33
CA LEU A 140 1.25 2.13 4.60
C LEU A 140 0.94 3.50 5.19
N ARG A 141 0.82 4.54 4.35
CA ARG A 141 0.36 5.85 4.81
C ARG A 141 -1.03 5.77 5.41
N ARG A 142 -1.99 5.15 4.71
CA ARG A 142 -3.36 4.97 5.22
C ARG A 142 -3.35 4.27 6.58
N LEU A 143 -2.59 3.18 6.70
CA LEU A 143 -2.45 2.45 7.97
C LEU A 143 -1.81 3.31 9.07
N ALA A 144 -0.81 4.13 8.74
CA ALA A 144 -0.21 5.06 9.69
C ALA A 144 -1.19 6.15 10.14
N ASP A 145 -2.01 6.69 9.24
CA ASP A 145 -3.07 7.65 9.57
C ASP A 145 -4.09 7.03 10.54
N GLU A 146 -4.49 5.77 10.32
CA GLU A 146 -5.38 5.01 11.23
C GLU A 146 -4.76 4.80 12.61
N LEU A 147 -3.46 4.45 12.68
CA LEU A 147 -2.73 4.31 13.94
C LEU A 147 -2.66 5.63 14.70
N LEU A 148 -2.35 6.73 14.01
CA LEU A 148 -2.26 8.06 14.61
C LEU A 148 -3.63 8.57 15.08
N ALA A 149 -4.71 8.28 14.36
CA ALA A 149 -6.06 8.62 14.77
C ALA A 149 -6.43 7.89 16.07
N ALA A 150 -6.23 6.57 16.14
CA ALA A 150 -6.49 5.79 17.35
C ALA A 150 -5.62 6.25 18.53
N ARG A 151 -4.35 6.59 18.28
CA ARG A 151 -3.44 7.19 19.27
C ARG A 151 -4.00 8.53 19.78
N ALA A 152 -4.43 9.41 18.89
CA ALA A 152 -4.97 10.72 19.25
C ALA A 152 -6.22 10.60 20.14
N SER A 153 -7.09 9.63 19.85
CA SER A 153 -8.28 9.33 20.65
C SER A 153 -7.94 8.83 22.06
N ARG A 154 -6.94 7.96 22.21
CA ARG A 154 -6.45 7.54 23.54
C ARG A 154 -5.90 8.72 24.35
N HIS A 155 -5.03 9.53 23.75
CA HIS A 155 -4.51 10.72 24.46
C HIS A 155 -5.60 11.75 24.77
N ALA A 156 -6.64 11.86 23.95
CA ALA A 156 -7.77 12.72 24.25
C ALA A 156 -8.53 12.25 25.49
N ALA A 157 -8.68 10.94 25.69
CA ALA A 157 -9.27 10.37 26.90
C ALA A 157 -8.41 10.65 28.15
N ASP A 158 -7.08 10.52 28.04
CA ASP A 158 -6.17 10.84 29.14
C ASP A 158 -6.21 12.34 29.51
N ARG A 159 -6.23 13.23 28.51
CA ARG A 159 -6.39 14.68 28.77
C ARG A 159 -7.74 15.02 29.38
N TYR A 160 -8.80 14.34 28.96
CA TYR A 160 -10.12 14.51 29.55
C TYR A 160 -10.10 14.13 31.03
N VAL A 161 -9.53 12.97 31.39
CA VAL A 161 -9.40 12.56 32.79
C VAL A 161 -8.60 13.58 33.60
N ALA A 162 -7.45 14.04 33.10
CA ALA A 162 -6.63 15.05 33.78
C ALA A 162 -7.38 16.37 33.99
N HIS A 163 -8.26 16.76 33.07
CA HIS A 163 -9.08 17.96 33.21
C HIS A 163 -10.19 17.77 34.27
N VAL A 164 -10.86 16.61 34.28
CA VAL A 164 -11.94 16.31 35.23
C VAL A 164 -11.41 16.14 36.65
N GLU A 165 -10.22 15.58 36.85
CA GLU A 165 -9.60 15.54 38.19
C GLU A 165 -9.33 16.94 38.76
N GLY A 166 -9.18 17.95 37.91
CA GLY A 166 -8.97 19.35 38.31
C GLY A 166 -10.25 20.19 38.39
N ALA A 167 -11.41 19.66 37.99
CA ALA A 167 -12.66 20.40 37.86
C ALA A 167 -13.80 19.76 38.67
N ILE A 168 -14.59 20.58 39.37
CA ILE A 168 -15.63 20.09 40.28
C ILE A 168 -16.91 19.63 39.54
N ASP A 169 -17.09 20.01 38.27
CA ASP A 169 -18.43 19.98 37.63
C ASP A 169 -18.48 19.55 36.15
N VAL A 170 -17.35 19.15 35.52
CA VAL A 170 -17.35 18.76 34.10
C VAL A 170 -17.39 17.25 33.96
N THR A 171 -18.58 16.70 33.69
CA THR A 171 -18.80 15.24 33.54
C THR A 171 -19.35 14.85 32.17
N THR A 172 -19.60 15.84 31.30
CA THR A 172 -20.12 15.59 29.96
C THR A 172 -19.00 15.10 29.05
N LEU A 173 -19.18 13.90 28.48
CA LEU A 173 -18.27 13.37 27.48
C LEU A 173 -18.29 14.22 26.21
N PRO A 174 -17.15 14.34 25.50
CA PRO A 174 -17.12 14.98 24.19
C PRO A 174 -18.15 14.39 23.21
N ASP A 175 -18.59 15.18 22.23
CA ASP A 175 -19.58 14.71 21.25
C ASP A 175 -19.02 13.58 20.38
N LYS A 176 -17.77 13.75 19.91
CA LYS A 176 -17.05 12.78 19.09
C LYS A 176 -16.21 11.86 19.96
N VAL A 177 -16.76 10.67 20.23
CA VAL A 177 -16.12 9.63 21.04
C VAL A 177 -16.13 8.33 20.24
N ASP A 178 -14.95 7.89 19.82
CA ASP A 178 -14.75 6.59 19.20
C ASP A 178 -14.45 5.52 20.26
N ASP A 179 -14.34 4.25 19.84
CA ASP A 179 -14.16 3.18 20.82
C ASP A 179 -12.73 3.17 21.41
N ALA A 180 -11.72 3.70 20.72
CA ALA A 180 -10.38 3.83 21.28
C ALA A 180 -10.36 4.82 22.47
N PHE A 181 -11.12 5.92 22.36
CA PHE A 181 -11.36 6.85 23.47
C PHE A 181 -12.12 6.16 24.61
N LEU A 182 -13.22 5.45 24.33
CA LEU A 182 -14.02 4.78 25.36
C LEU A 182 -13.24 3.72 26.11
N VAL A 183 -12.48 2.88 25.41
CA VAL A 183 -11.66 1.83 26.03
C VAL A 183 -10.60 2.45 26.93
N GLN A 184 -9.94 3.51 26.49
CA GLN A 184 -8.97 4.22 27.33
C GLN A 184 -9.64 4.82 28.58
N LEU A 185 -10.83 5.40 28.42
CA LEU A 185 -11.56 5.99 29.54
C LEU A 185 -12.03 4.92 30.53
N LEU A 186 -12.52 3.77 30.05
CA LEU A 186 -12.87 2.62 30.89
C LEU A 186 -11.65 2.10 31.66
N HIS A 187 -10.47 2.08 31.04
CA HIS A 187 -9.22 1.73 31.71
C HIS A 187 -8.91 2.70 32.87
N ARG A 188 -8.98 4.02 32.62
CA ARG A 188 -8.75 5.04 33.65
C ARG A 188 -9.79 5.00 34.76
N VAL A 189 -11.07 4.83 34.44
CA VAL A 189 -12.13 4.66 35.45
C VAL A 189 -11.84 3.48 36.37
N ARG A 190 -11.31 2.37 35.82
CA ARG A 190 -10.90 1.21 36.62
C ARG A 190 -9.69 1.50 37.49
N GLU A 191 -8.71 2.25 36.98
CA GLU A 191 -7.47 2.59 37.67
C GLU A 191 -7.70 3.57 38.85
N TYR A 192 -8.52 4.61 38.64
CA TYR A 192 -8.76 5.68 39.62
C TYR A 192 -10.01 5.45 40.49
N GLY A 193 -10.84 4.47 40.15
CA GLY A 193 -11.98 4.02 40.95
C GLY A 193 -12.97 5.14 41.29
N LEU A 194 -13.20 5.36 42.59
CA LEU A 194 -14.19 6.31 43.10
C LEU A 194 -13.93 7.77 42.66
N ARG A 195 -12.68 8.14 42.34
CA ARG A 195 -12.35 9.50 41.86
C ARG A 195 -13.02 9.84 40.54
N LEU A 196 -13.30 8.82 39.71
CA LEU A 196 -13.94 8.97 38.41
C LEU A 196 -15.37 8.41 38.39
N ALA A 197 -16.06 8.37 39.53
CA ALA A 197 -17.42 7.83 39.63
C ALA A 197 -18.41 8.55 38.70
N ALA A 198 -18.35 9.88 38.61
CA ALA A 198 -19.23 10.64 37.73
C ALA A 198 -18.91 10.42 36.24
N VAL A 199 -17.63 10.25 35.91
CA VAL A 199 -17.19 9.87 34.56
C VAL A 199 -17.69 8.46 34.21
N ARG A 200 -17.69 7.53 35.16
CA ARG A 200 -18.24 6.19 34.97
C ARG A 200 -19.72 6.24 34.57
N VAL A 201 -20.52 7.04 35.27
CA VAL A 201 -21.94 7.23 34.94
C VAL A 201 -22.09 7.78 33.52
N ALA A 202 -21.32 8.80 33.15
CA ALA A 202 -21.38 9.37 31.81
C ALA A 202 -20.96 8.38 30.70
N VAL A 203 -20.01 7.49 30.99
CA VAL A 203 -19.63 6.40 30.08
C VAL A 203 -20.73 5.37 29.96
N ASP A 204 -21.33 4.94 31.07
CA ASP A 204 -22.44 3.97 31.08
C ASP A 204 -23.65 4.53 30.30
N ASP A 205 -24.02 5.80 30.51
CA ASP A 205 -25.08 6.49 29.76
C ASP A 205 -24.79 6.52 28.25
N ARG A 206 -23.53 6.80 27.88
CA ARG A 206 -23.11 6.79 26.46
C ARG A 206 -23.18 5.39 25.86
N LEU A 207 -22.78 4.35 26.59
CA LEU A 207 -22.86 2.96 26.12
C LEU A 207 -24.32 2.54 25.92
N VAL A 208 -25.21 2.89 26.85
CA VAL A 208 -26.66 2.66 26.73
C VAL A 208 -27.22 3.38 25.50
N SER A 209 -26.86 4.65 25.28
CA SER A 209 -27.31 5.41 24.09
C SER A 209 -26.86 4.79 22.76
N ARG A 210 -25.70 4.13 22.75
CA ARG A 210 -25.14 3.40 21.59
C ARG A 210 -25.65 1.96 21.48
N GLN A 211 -26.50 1.51 22.40
CA GLN A 211 -27.01 0.13 22.48
C GLN A 211 -25.88 -0.92 22.49
N THR A 212 -24.81 -0.65 23.24
CA THR A 212 -23.64 -1.56 23.34
C THR A 212 -23.18 -1.69 24.78
N THR A 213 -22.30 -2.66 25.04
CA THR A 213 -21.71 -2.90 26.36
C THR A 213 -20.22 -2.56 26.39
N ALA A 214 -19.67 -2.33 27.59
CA ALA A 214 -18.24 -2.10 27.77
C ALA A 214 -17.40 -3.28 27.22
N GLU A 215 -17.85 -4.53 27.41
CA GLU A 215 -17.18 -5.72 26.90
C GLU A 215 -17.15 -5.76 25.36
N GLU A 216 -18.25 -5.42 24.71
CA GLU A 216 -18.31 -5.36 23.25
C GLU A 216 -17.40 -4.29 22.67
N VAL A 217 -17.36 -3.10 23.29
CA VAL A 217 -16.49 -1.99 22.89
C VAL A 217 -15.01 -2.36 23.07
N ILE A 218 -14.64 -2.97 24.19
CA ILE A 218 -13.28 -3.46 24.46
C ILE A 218 -12.88 -4.54 23.46
N ARG A 219 -13.75 -5.54 23.25
CA ARG A 219 -13.50 -6.64 22.29
C ARG A 219 -13.37 -6.11 20.87
N GLY A 220 -14.23 -5.18 20.46
CA GLY A 220 -14.20 -4.55 19.15
C GLY A 220 -12.89 -3.79 18.91
N GLU A 221 -12.43 -3.02 19.89
CA GLU A 221 -11.17 -2.30 19.80
C GLU A 221 -9.96 -3.24 19.73
N HIS A 222 -9.91 -4.29 20.56
CA HIS A 222 -8.84 -5.30 20.46
C HIS A 222 -8.82 -6.00 19.10
N GLN A 223 -9.98 -6.33 18.54
CA GLN A 223 -10.08 -6.90 17.20
C GLN A 223 -9.56 -5.93 16.13
N ARG A 224 -9.92 -4.64 16.22
CA ARG A 224 -9.39 -3.62 15.31
C ARG A 224 -7.86 -3.51 15.38
N GLN A 225 -7.30 -3.53 16.59
CA GLN A 225 -5.84 -3.51 16.78
C GLN A 225 -5.17 -4.75 16.17
N GLY A 226 -5.77 -5.94 16.32
CA GLY A 226 -5.27 -7.17 15.70
C GLY A 226 -5.30 -7.12 14.17
N VAL A 227 -6.39 -6.60 13.58
CA VAL A 227 -6.48 -6.38 12.13
C VAL A 227 -5.43 -5.38 11.65
N ALA A 228 -5.29 -4.24 12.35
CA ALA A 228 -4.29 -3.23 12.01
C ALA A 228 -2.86 -3.80 12.04
N GLN A 229 -2.54 -4.61 13.04
CA GLN A 229 -1.23 -5.28 13.13
C GLN A 229 -1.01 -6.21 11.94
N ALA A 230 -1.99 -7.04 11.58
CA ALA A 230 -1.89 -7.93 10.43
C ALA A 230 -1.70 -7.15 9.12
N SER A 231 -2.46 -6.08 8.89
CA SER A 231 -2.36 -5.27 7.67
C SER A 231 -1.01 -4.54 7.57
N VAL A 232 -0.48 -3.98 8.66
CA VAL A 232 0.88 -3.38 8.67
C VAL A 232 1.92 -4.46 8.39
N SER A 233 1.79 -5.64 9.01
CA SER A 233 2.71 -6.75 8.79
C SER A 233 2.71 -7.25 7.34
N ASN A 234 1.53 -7.41 6.74
CA ASN A 234 1.36 -7.80 5.35
C ASN A 234 1.99 -6.78 4.41
N ALA A 235 1.71 -5.48 4.61
CA ALA A 235 2.25 -4.42 3.77
C ALA A 235 3.79 -4.36 3.83
N VAL A 236 4.39 -4.48 5.03
CA VAL A 236 5.84 -4.52 5.21
C VAL A 236 6.46 -5.78 4.59
N THR A 237 5.84 -6.94 4.79
CA THR A 237 6.31 -8.22 4.25
C THR A 237 6.31 -8.19 2.71
N SER A 238 5.26 -7.65 2.12
CA SER A 238 5.16 -7.49 0.66
C SER A 238 6.11 -6.44 0.11
N LEU A 239 6.38 -5.38 0.88
CA LEU A 239 7.41 -4.40 0.52
C LEU A 239 8.79 -5.06 0.51
N ARG A 240 9.08 -5.92 1.49
CA ARG A 240 10.30 -6.74 1.55
C ARG A 240 10.40 -7.70 0.37
N LEU A 241 9.30 -8.38 0.02
CA LEU A 241 9.25 -9.22 -1.18
C LEU A 241 9.62 -8.42 -2.43
N CYS A 242 9.06 -7.21 -2.59
CA CYS A 242 9.37 -6.36 -3.74
C CYS A 242 10.84 -5.90 -3.78
N ALA A 243 11.50 -5.84 -2.62
CA ALA A 243 12.91 -5.49 -2.52
C ALA A 243 13.84 -6.65 -2.90
N THR A 244 13.43 -7.90 -2.64
CA THR A 244 14.29 -9.08 -2.81
C THR A 244 13.98 -9.92 -4.05
N LEU A 245 12.84 -9.70 -4.70
CA LEU A 245 12.43 -10.46 -5.88
C LEU A 245 13.38 -10.19 -7.07
N ASP A 246 13.77 -11.25 -7.78
CA ASP A 246 14.45 -11.17 -9.07
C ASP A 246 13.46 -10.66 -10.13
N TRP A 247 13.47 -9.34 -10.34
CA TRP A 247 12.59 -8.68 -11.29
C TRP A 247 12.85 -9.04 -12.76
N PRO A 248 14.11 -9.16 -13.24
CA PRO A 248 14.41 -9.73 -14.54
C PRO A 248 13.70 -11.07 -14.80
N ASP A 249 13.89 -12.04 -13.92
CA ASP A 249 13.27 -13.37 -14.01
C ASP A 249 11.74 -13.30 -13.91
N TYR A 250 11.21 -12.45 -13.02
CA TYR A 250 9.78 -12.21 -12.90
C TYR A 250 9.16 -11.65 -14.18
N VAL A 251 9.78 -10.62 -14.79
CA VAL A 251 9.29 -9.95 -16.01
C VAL A 251 9.27 -10.92 -17.19
N GLU A 252 10.32 -11.73 -17.36
CA GLU A 252 10.36 -12.77 -18.40
C GLU A 252 9.22 -13.79 -18.22
N ALA A 253 8.93 -14.21 -16.98
CA ALA A 253 7.87 -15.16 -16.69
C ALA A 253 6.45 -14.67 -17.03
N VAL A 254 6.21 -13.35 -17.03
CA VAL A 254 4.88 -12.77 -17.32
C VAL A 254 4.79 -12.13 -18.70
N SER A 255 5.92 -11.87 -19.37
CA SER A 255 5.95 -11.20 -20.66
C SER A 255 5.35 -12.05 -21.78
N LEU A 256 4.35 -11.48 -22.47
CA LEU A 256 3.77 -12.10 -23.67
C LEU A 256 4.76 -12.06 -24.84
N VAL A 257 5.54 -10.99 -24.96
CA VAL A 257 6.59 -10.86 -25.99
C VAL A 257 7.68 -11.89 -25.78
N GLU A 258 8.17 -12.07 -24.55
CA GLU A 258 9.18 -13.08 -24.21
C GLU A 258 8.70 -14.47 -24.64
N ARG A 259 7.47 -14.84 -24.26
CA ARG A 259 6.87 -16.14 -24.63
C ARG A 259 6.75 -16.37 -26.13
N VAL A 260 6.65 -15.31 -26.93
CA VAL A 260 6.66 -15.41 -28.39
C VAL A 260 8.08 -15.58 -28.90
N LEU A 261 9.02 -14.75 -28.44
CA LEU A 261 10.42 -14.79 -28.89
C LEU A 261 11.10 -16.13 -28.55
N GLN A 262 10.73 -16.76 -27.43
CA GLN A 262 11.16 -18.12 -27.05
C GLN A 262 10.75 -19.22 -28.05
N ARG A 263 9.87 -18.92 -29.02
CA ARG A 263 9.46 -19.85 -30.08
C ARG A 263 10.35 -19.78 -31.32
N ASP A 264 11.50 -19.10 -31.22
CA ASP A 264 12.53 -19.08 -32.25
C ASP A 264 12.86 -20.51 -32.75
N PRO A 265 12.66 -20.83 -34.04
CA PRO A 265 12.91 -22.16 -34.59
C PRO A 265 14.35 -22.64 -34.40
N ALA A 266 15.34 -21.74 -34.44
CA ALA A 266 16.74 -22.09 -34.24
C ALA A 266 17.10 -22.27 -32.74
N GLY A 267 16.19 -21.87 -31.85
CA GLY A 267 16.40 -21.81 -30.40
C GLY A 267 17.55 -20.90 -29.99
N ALA A 268 18.01 -20.00 -30.88
CA ALA A 268 19.11 -19.08 -30.60
C ALA A 268 18.69 -18.08 -29.51
N TYR A 269 17.46 -17.58 -29.61
CA TYR A 269 16.89 -16.67 -28.61
C TYR A 269 16.93 -17.26 -27.19
N GLY A 270 16.47 -18.50 -26.99
CA GLY A 270 16.42 -19.14 -25.68
C GLY A 270 17.80 -19.44 -25.07
N ARG A 271 18.86 -19.46 -25.89
CA ARG A 271 20.26 -19.67 -25.44
C ARG A 271 20.99 -18.36 -25.14
N MET A 272 20.39 -17.21 -25.45
CA MET A 272 20.98 -15.90 -25.19
C MET A 272 21.00 -15.58 -23.69
N ASP A 273 22.03 -14.85 -23.27
CA ASP A 273 22.04 -14.22 -21.96
C ASP A 273 20.93 -13.17 -21.83
N PHE A 274 20.64 -12.77 -20.60
CA PHE A 274 19.56 -11.83 -20.30
C PHE A 274 19.70 -10.49 -21.05
N LEU A 275 20.91 -9.90 -21.14
CA LEU A 275 21.11 -8.61 -21.77
C LEU A 275 20.83 -8.69 -23.28
N SER A 276 21.29 -9.77 -23.91
CA SER A 276 21.00 -10.04 -25.32
C SER A 276 19.50 -10.21 -25.57
N ARG A 277 18.79 -10.96 -24.72
CA ARG A 277 17.32 -11.11 -24.82
C ARG A 277 16.59 -9.79 -24.59
N ASP A 278 17.08 -8.95 -23.68
CA ASP A 278 16.52 -7.64 -23.40
C ASP A 278 16.65 -6.67 -24.58
N GLN A 279 17.80 -6.66 -25.26
CA GLN A 279 18.00 -5.88 -26.48
C GLN A 279 16.99 -6.26 -27.57
N GLN A 280 16.69 -7.56 -27.74
CA GLN A 280 15.67 -8.01 -28.69
C GLN A 280 14.26 -7.54 -28.28
N ARG A 281 13.92 -7.58 -26.99
CA ARG A 281 12.65 -7.04 -26.48
C ARG A 281 12.55 -5.52 -26.73
N GLN A 282 13.63 -4.79 -26.50
CA GLN A 282 13.69 -3.35 -26.78
C GLN A 282 13.55 -3.03 -28.28
N ALA A 283 14.11 -3.88 -29.17
CA ALA A 283 13.90 -3.76 -30.60
C ALA A 283 12.42 -3.96 -30.97
N VAL A 284 11.75 -4.96 -30.38
CA VAL A 284 10.30 -5.16 -30.55
C VAL A 284 9.53 -3.93 -30.08
N GLU A 285 9.86 -3.37 -28.91
CA GLU A 285 9.22 -2.17 -28.38
C GLU A 285 9.38 -0.95 -29.29
N THR A 286 10.57 -0.78 -29.89
CA THR A 286 10.89 0.33 -30.79
C THR A 286 10.13 0.23 -32.12
N LEU A 287 9.97 -0.98 -32.65
CA LEU A 287 9.32 -1.23 -33.94
C LEU A 287 7.79 -1.29 -33.85
N ALA A 288 7.23 -1.47 -32.65
CA ALA A 288 5.82 -1.66 -32.44
C ALA A 288 5.04 -0.36 -32.17
N PRO A 289 3.74 -0.31 -32.50
CA PRO A 289 2.84 0.67 -31.90
C PRO A 289 2.88 0.59 -30.38
N ARG A 290 2.68 1.71 -29.66
CA ARG A 290 2.72 1.83 -28.18
C ARG A 290 1.52 1.13 -27.49
N SER A 291 1.41 -0.17 -27.70
CA SER A 291 0.35 -1.05 -27.17
C SER A 291 0.90 -2.46 -27.01
N GLY A 292 0.42 -3.20 -26.00
CA GLY A 292 0.86 -4.59 -25.78
C GLY A 292 0.52 -5.51 -26.96
N GLU A 293 -0.64 -5.31 -27.60
CA GLU A 293 -1.03 -6.03 -28.82
C GLU A 293 -0.10 -5.74 -29.99
N GLY A 294 0.26 -4.46 -30.18
CA GLY A 294 1.22 -4.03 -31.20
C GLY A 294 2.57 -4.71 -31.03
N GLN A 295 3.09 -4.73 -29.80
CA GLN A 295 4.35 -5.39 -29.46
C GLN A 295 4.29 -6.91 -29.69
N GLY A 296 3.21 -7.57 -29.25
CA GLY A 296 2.99 -9.00 -29.50
C GLY A 296 2.95 -9.34 -30.99
N ARG A 297 2.30 -8.51 -31.81
CA ARG A 297 2.23 -8.71 -33.27
C ARG A 297 3.60 -8.55 -33.95
N VAL A 298 4.42 -7.60 -33.52
CA VAL A 298 5.80 -7.46 -34.05
C VAL A 298 6.65 -8.68 -33.67
N ALA A 299 6.55 -9.15 -32.42
CA ALA A 299 7.26 -10.36 -31.99
C ALA A 299 6.84 -11.59 -32.82
N LEU A 300 5.55 -11.77 -33.10
CA LEU A 300 5.06 -12.88 -33.94
C LEU A 300 5.63 -12.80 -35.36
N LYS A 301 5.61 -11.62 -35.98
CA LYS A 301 6.17 -11.41 -37.33
C LYS A 301 7.67 -11.69 -37.39
N ALA A 302 8.42 -11.38 -36.33
CA ALA A 302 9.85 -11.66 -36.25
C ALA A 302 10.09 -13.18 -36.27
N ILE A 303 9.30 -13.95 -35.52
CA ILE A 303 9.40 -15.42 -35.45
C ILE A 303 8.89 -16.08 -36.74
N GLU A 304 7.85 -15.55 -37.37
CA GLU A 304 7.37 -16.03 -38.67
C GLU A 304 8.42 -15.85 -39.77
N SER A 305 9.13 -14.71 -39.77
CA SER A 305 10.20 -14.42 -40.74
C SER A 305 11.48 -15.25 -40.53
N ALA A 306 11.62 -15.88 -39.36
CA ALA A 306 12.79 -16.70 -39.00
C ALA A 306 12.58 -18.20 -39.29
N ARG A 307 11.42 -18.59 -39.82
CA ARG A 307 11.08 -19.95 -40.24
C ARG A 307 11.43 -20.18 -41.70
#